data_AF-A0A968MMA1-F1
#
_entry.id   AF-A0A968MMA1-F1
#
_cell.length_a   1.000
_cell.length_b   1.000
_cell.length_c   1.000
_cell.angle_alpha   90.00
_cell.angle_beta   90.00
_cell.angle_gamma   90.00
#
_symmetry.space_group_name_H-M   'P 1'
#
loop_
_entity.id
_entity.type
_entity.pdbx_description
1 polymer ?
#
loop_
_entity_poly.entity_id
_entity_poly.type
_entity_poly.pdbx_seq_one_letter_code
_entity_poly.pdbx_strand_id
1 'polypeptide(L)'
;MTSWPYWWIAASLLANVAMIANEVLNRQSPTFLDAIKVTFIPILIGQVLLWYLFRHAPSSLLTAWIAFSIGNSVLRLTASSVILREPVDLRWATVACFLMLMAGLCIRRATS
;
A
#
# COMPACT_ATOMS: atom_id res chain seq x y z
N MET A 1 8.76 -13.87 27.48
CA MET A 1 8.51 -14.03 26.03
C MET A 1 7.95 -12.72 25.51
N THR A 2 8.80 -11.88 24.94
CA THR A 2 8.50 -10.52 24.48
C THR A 2 7.95 -10.57 23.05
N SER A 3 6.69 -10.97 22.87
CA SER A 3 5.99 -10.82 21.60
C SER A 3 5.52 -9.37 21.47
N TRP A 4 6.30 -8.55 20.76
CA TRP A 4 5.85 -7.21 20.37
C TRP A 4 4.57 -7.29 19.52
N PRO A 5 3.42 -6.74 19.97
CA PRO A 5 2.14 -6.87 19.29
C PRO A 5 2.00 -6.00 18.02
N TYR A 6 3.09 -5.40 17.54
CA TYR A 6 3.08 -4.36 16.49
C TYR A 6 3.80 -4.75 15.19
N TRP A 7 4.28 -6.00 15.05
CA TRP A 7 4.97 -6.46 13.84
C TRP A 7 4.11 -6.36 12.57
N TRP A 8 2.78 -6.50 12.69
CA TRP A 8 1.86 -6.29 11.58
C TRP A 8 1.86 -4.82 11.08
N ILE A 9 2.10 -3.85 11.97
CA ILE A 9 2.24 -2.42 11.58
C ILE A 9 3.50 -2.23 10.76
N ALA A 10 4.62 -2.82 11.20
CA ALA A 10 5.87 -2.79 10.45
C ALA A 10 5.71 -3.46 9.07
N ALA A 11 5.02 -4.60 9.00
CA ALA A 11 4.71 -5.26 7.74
C ALA A 11 3.84 -4.40 6.82
N SER A 12 2.85 -3.68 7.36
CA SER A 12 2.04 -2.71 6.61
C SER A 12 2.89 -1.57 6.03
N LEU A 13 3.76 -0.97 6.84
CA LEU A 13 4.63 0.11 6.39
C LEU A 13 5.60 -0.36 5.31
N LEU A 14 6.23 -1.53 5.49
CA LEU A 14 7.13 -2.10 4.49
C LEU A 14 6.40 -2.49 3.20
N ALA A 15 5.17 -3.00 3.29
CA ALA A 15 4.34 -3.30 2.11
C ALA A 15 4.07 -2.02 1.30
N ASN A 16 3.74 -0.92 1.98
CA ASN A 16 3.54 0.37 1.33
C ASN A 16 4.82 0.88 0.66
N VAL A 17 5.97 0.79 1.34
CA VAL A 17 7.26 1.18 0.75
C VAL A 17 7.57 0.33 -0.50
N ALA A 18 7.36 -0.98 -0.44
CA ALA A 18 7.57 -1.87 -1.58
C ALA A 18 6.66 -1.51 -2.78
N MET A 19 5.39 -1.15 -2.51
CA MET A 19 4.46 -0.70 -3.55
C MET A 19 4.85 0.64 -4.17
N ILE A 20 5.30 1.61 -3.37
CA ILE A 20 5.78 2.89 -3.90
C ILE A 20 7.08 2.74 -4.67
N ALA A 21 8.02 1.91 -4.19
CA ALA A 21 9.23 1.59 -4.93
C ALA A 21 8.91 0.97 -6.29
N ASN A 22 7.96 0.02 -6.32
CA ASN A 22 7.43 -0.55 -7.56
C ASN A 22 6.87 0.53 -8.50
N GLU A 23 6.06 1.45 -7.98
CA GLU A 23 5.48 2.54 -8.77
C GLU A 23 6.55 3.46 -9.36
N VAL A 24 7.52 3.89 -8.56
CA VAL A 24 8.62 4.78 -9.00
C VAL A 24 9.48 4.08 -10.05
N LEU A 25 9.90 2.83 -9.80
CA LEU A 25 10.72 2.06 -10.73
C LEU A 25 10.00 1.79 -12.05
N ASN A 26 8.70 1.49 -11.99
CA ASN A 26 7.90 1.27 -13.19
C ASN A 26 7.79 2.54 -14.04
N ARG A 27 7.59 3.71 -13.42
CA ARG A 27 7.53 4.99 -14.14
C ARG A 27 8.87 5.45 -14.72
N GLN A 28 9.98 5.02 -14.13
CA GLN A 28 11.33 5.33 -14.63
C GLN A 28 11.80 4.36 -15.73
N SER A 29 11.08 3.27 -15.96
CA SER A 29 11.46 2.24 -16.93
C SER A 29 10.92 2.58 -18.32
N PRO A 30 11.76 2.56 -19.38
CA PRO A 30 11.32 2.92 -20.73
C PRO A 30 10.49 1.83 -21.41
N THR A 31 10.63 0.58 -20.97
CA THR A 31 9.91 -0.57 -21.53
C THR A 31 9.29 -1.41 -20.43
N PHE A 32 8.20 -2.09 -20.77
CA PHE A 32 7.51 -3.00 -19.85
C PHE A 32 8.40 -4.16 -19.37
N LEU A 33 9.23 -4.73 -20.26
CA LEU A 33 10.13 -5.83 -19.90
C LEU A 33 11.24 -5.38 -18.93
N ASP A 34 11.75 -4.16 -19.10
CA ASP A 34 12.74 -3.62 -18.17
C ASP A 34 12.11 -3.26 -16.83
N ALA A 35 10.88 -2.74 -16.84
CA ALA A 35 10.10 -2.53 -15.64
C ALA A 35 9.96 -3.83 -14.84
N ILE A 36 9.53 -4.93 -15.48
CA ILE A 36 9.38 -6.24 -14.80
C ILE A 36 10.68 -6.66 -14.10
N LYS A 37 11.83 -6.53 -14.75
CA LYS A 37 13.11 -6.98 -14.17
C LYS A 37 13.42 -6.26 -12.86
N VAL A 38 13.13 -4.97 -12.79
CA VAL A 38 13.41 -4.15 -11.60
C VAL A 38 12.28 -4.18 -10.57
N THR A 39 11.03 -4.42 -11.00
CA THR A 39 9.85 -4.44 -10.13
C THR A 39 9.53 -5.80 -9.53
N PHE A 40 10.08 -6.89 -10.09
CA PHE A 40 9.76 -8.25 -9.66
C PHE A 40 9.99 -8.48 -8.15
N ILE A 41 11.15 -8.06 -7.64
CA ILE A 41 11.50 -8.21 -6.22
C ILE A 41 10.59 -7.35 -5.33
N PRO A 42 10.41 -6.03 -5.59
CA PRO A 42 9.44 -5.21 -4.87
C PRO A 42 8.03 -5.79 -4.83
N ILE A 43 7.55 -6.34 -5.95
CA ILE A 43 6.22 -6.96 -6.03
C ILE A 43 6.14 -8.18 -5.11
N LEU A 44 7.11 -9.10 -5.17
CA LEU A 44 7.12 -10.29 -4.32
C LEU A 44 7.16 -9.92 -2.83
N ILE A 45 8.02 -8.97 -2.46
CA ILE A 45 8.12 -8.48 -1.08
C ILE A 45 6.78 -7.87 -0.63
N GLY A 46 6.18 -7.01 -1.46
CA GLY A 46 4.88 -6.41 -1.19
C GLY A 46 3.78 -7.45 -0.97
N GLN A 47 3.70 -8.48 -1.82
CA GLN A 47 2.71 -9.54 -1.70
C GLN A 47 2.87 -10.36 -0.41
N VAL A 48 4.11 -10.74 -0.06
CA VAL A 48 4.39 -11.50 1.18
C VAL A 48 4.05 -10.67 2.42
N LEU A 49 4.39 -9.38 2.43
CA LEU A 49 4.11 -8.49 3.55
C LEU A 49 2.61 -8.19 3.71
N LEU A 50 1.89 -8.04 2.60
CA LEU A 50 0.42 -7.91 2.62
C LEU A 50 -0.24 -9.17 3.18
N TRP A 51 0.19 -10.35 2.73
CA TRP A 51 -0.29 -11.60 3.27
C TRP A 51 -0.03 -11.71 4.79
N TYR A 52 1.18 -11.33 5.23
CA TYR A 52 1.53 -11.33 6.64
C TYR A 52 0.65 -10.37 7.45
N LEU A 53 0.46 -9.15 6.94
CA LEU A 53 -0.40 -8.13 7.53
C LEU A 53 -1.84 -8.65 7.73
N PHE A 54 -2.48 -9.13 6.65
CA PHE A 54 -3.88 -9.55 6.74
C PHE A 54 -4.08 -10.84 7.55
N ARG A 55 -3.04 -11.68 7.67
CA ARG A 55 -3.09 -12.91 8.47
C ARG A 55 -2.84 -12.68 9.97
N HIS A 56 -2.03 -11.70 10.34
CA HIS A 56 -1.58 -11.49 11.73
C HIS A 56 -2.15 -10.22 12.39
N ALA A 57 -2.98 -9.45 11.69
CA ALA A 57 -3.63 -8.29 12.27
C ALA A 57 -4.61 -8.71 13.40
N PRO A 58 -4.46 -8.18 14.63
CA PRO A 58 -5.11 -8.73 15.81
C PRO A 58 -6.59 -8.36 16.00
N SER A 59 -7.10 -7.30 15.33
CA SER A 59 -8.36 -6.66 15.75
C SER A 59 -9.47 -6.56 14.69
N SER A 60 -9.19 -6.80 13.41
CA SER A 60 -10.16 -7.12 12.33
C SER A 60 -9.46 -6.94 10.98
N LEU A 61 -9.93 -7.62 9.94
CA LEU A 61 -9.48 -7.42 8.56
C LEU A 61 -9.68 -5.95 8.13
N LEU A 62 -10.71 -5.29 8.66
CA LEU A 62 -10.98 -3.87 8.46
C LEU A 62 -9.87 -2.97 9.03
N THR A 63 -9.35 -3.26 10.24
CA THR A 63 -8.26 -2.48 10.83
C THR A 63 -6.99 -2.57 9.99
N ALA A 64 -6.64 -3.77 9.52
CA ALA A 64 -5.50 -3.99 8.63
C ALA A 64 -5.66 -3.21 7.32
N TRP A 65 -6.88 -3.26 6.75
CA TRP A 65 -7.22 -2.56 5.51
C TRP A 65 -7.10 -1.05 5.66
N ILE A 66 -7.63 -0.47 6.74
CA ILE A 66 -7.57 0.98 7.02
C ILE A 66 -6.11 1.41 7.22
N ALA A 67 -5.35 0.68 8.05
CA ALA A 67 -3.95 1.00 8.32
C ALA A 67 -3.10 0.98 7.04
N PHE A 68 -3.27 -0.05 6.22
CA PHE A 68 -2.61 -0.14 4.92
C PHE A 68 -3.04 0.97 3.97
N SER A 69 -4.35 1.20 3.85
CA SER A 69 -4.95 2.23 2.99
C SER A 69 -4.43 3.63 3.29
N ILE A 70 -4.42 4.04 4.57
CA ILE A 70 -3.93 5.35 4.98
C ILE A 70 -2.43 5.48 4.69
N GLY A 71 -1.64 4.46 5.06
CA GLY A 71 -0.21 4.44 4.80
C GLY A 71 0.11 4.56 3.30
N ASN A 72 -0.61 3.82 2.47
CA ASN A 72 -0.45 3.83 1.02
C ASN A 72 -0.76 5.20 0.43
N SER A 73 -1.88 5.81 0.84
CA SER A 73 -2.28 7.13 0.33
C SER A 73 -1.29 8.23 0.70
N VAL A 74 -0.81 8.25 1.94
CA VAL A 74 0.18 9.23 2.39
C VAL A 74 1.50 9.05 1.64
N LEU A 75 2.00 7.81 1.54
CA LEU A 75 3.27 7.53 0.88
C LEU A 75 3.19 7.77 -0.63
N ARG A 76 2.06 7.46 -1.28
CA ARG A 76 1.84 7.73 -2.71
C ARG A 76 1.79 9.22 -3.00
N LEU A 77 1.05 10.00 -2.20
CA LEU A 77 1.00 11.47 -2.35
C LEU A 77 2.39 12.09 -2.13
N THR A 78 3.13 11.60 -1.13
CA THR A 78 4.49 12.04 -0.85
C THR A 78 5.44 11.68 -1.99
N ALA A 79 5.37 10.46 -2.52
CA ALA A 79 6.21 10.03 -3.64
C ALA A 79 5.89 10.81 -4.93
N SER A 80 4.60 11.02 -5.21
CA SER A 80 4.14 11.78 -6.37
C SER A 80 4.64 13.24 -6.32
N SER A 81 4.51 13.90 -5.16
CA SER A 81 4.95 15.29 -4.98
C SER A 81 6.47 15.47 -4.89
N VAL A 82 7.16 14.62 -4.13
CA VAL A 82 8.60 14.80 -3.81
C VAL A 82 9.50 14.12 -4.84
N ILE A 83 9.20 12.87 -5.21
CA ILE A 83 10.07 12.05 -6.07
C ILE A 83 9.73 12.29 -7.54
N LEU A 84 8.46 12.14 -7.89
CA LEU A 84 7.99 12.26 -9.28
C LEU A 84 7.74 13.71 -9.70
N ARG A 85 7.67 14.64 -8.75
CA ARG A 85 7.43 16.08 -8.96
C ARG A 85 6.15 16.37 -9.76
N GLU A 86 5.12 15.56 -9.56
CA GLU A 86 3.84 15.70 -10.22
C GLU A 86 2.92 16.68 -9.48
N PRO A 87 2.08 17.46 -10.20
CA PRO A 87 1.08 18.30 -9.56
C PRO A 87 0.04 17.43 -8.84
N VAL A 88 -0.05 17.57 -7.52
CA VAL A 88 -1.05 16.85 -6.72
C VAL A 88 -2.40 17.55 -6.87
N ASP A 89 -3.28 16.97 -7.68
CA ASP A 89 -4.68 17.42 -7.76
C ASP A 89 -5.50 16.83 -6.59
N LEU A 90 -5.86 17.71 -5.66
CA LEU A 90 -6.66 17.40 -4.48
C LEU A 90 -8.04 16.80 -4.83
N ARG A 91 -8.58 17.09 -6.02
CA ARG A 91 -9.88 16.54 -6.47
C ARG A 91 -9.79 15.02 -6.59
N TRP A 92 -8.77 14.52 -7.28
CA TRP A 92 -8.56 13.09 -7.49
C TRP A 92 -8.12 12.38 -6.21
N ALA A 93 -7.34 13.04 -5.36
CA ALA A 93 -7.00 12.52 -4.03
C ALA A 93 -8.26 12.28 -3.18
N THR A 94 -9.21 13.21 -3.21
CA THR A 94 -10.48 13.09 -2.47
C THR A 94 -11.34 11.95 -3.00
N VAL A 95 -11.44 11.81 -4.33
CA VAL A 95 -12.15 10.68 -4.97
C VAL A 95 -11.51 9.34 -4.59
N ALA A 96 -10.18 9.25 -4.58
CA ALA A 96 -9.46 8.05 -4.17
C ALA A 96 -9.75 7.68 -2.71
N CYS A 97 -9.72 8.65 -1.78
CA CYS A 97 -10.07 8.44 -0.39
C CYS A 97 -11.51 7.91 -0.23
N PHE A 98 -12.47 8.47 -0.97
CA PHE A 98 -13.86 8.03 -0.93
C PHE A 98 -14.02 6.59 -1.43
N LEU A 99 -13.37 6.23 -2.54
CA LEU A 99 -13.36 4.86 -3.07
C LEU A 99 -12.75 3.87 -2.08
N MET A 100 -11.68 4.25 -1.39
CA MET A 100 -11.02 3.39 -0.39
C MET A 100 -11.91 3.14 0.84
N LEU A 101 -12.66 4.15 1.29
CA LEU A 101 -13.66 4.00 2.35
C LEU A 101 -14.79 3.06 1.93
N MET A 102 -15.34 3.25 0.72
CA MET A 102 -16.38 2.37 0.18
C MET A 102 -15.89 0.92 0.02
N ALA A 103 -14.66 0.72 -0.46
CA ALA A 103 -14.05 -0.61 -0.53
C ALA A 103 -13.96 -1.28 0.84
N GLY A 104 -13.55 -0.53 1.87
CA GLY A 104 -13.52 -1.02 3.25
C GLY A 104 -14.91 -1.44 3.77
N LEU A 105 -15.95 -0.67 3.45
CA LEU A 105 -17.34 -1.00 3.81
C LEU A 105 -17.85 -2.26 3.09
N CYS A 106 -17.53 -2.41 1.81
CA CYS A 106 -17.87 -3.60 1.03
C CYS A 106 -17.21 -4.86 1.61
N ILE A 107 -15.93 -4.77 1.97
CA ILE A 107 -15.19 -5.88 2.59
C ILE A 107 -15.84 -6.26 3.93
N ARG A 108 -16.16 -5.28 4.78
CA ARG A 108 -16.84 -5.53 6.05
C ARG A 108 -18.13 -6.31 5.87
N ARG A 109 -18.97 -5.93 4.88
CA ARG A 109 -20.21 -6.64 4.54
C ARG A 109 -19.98 -8.04 3.98
N ALA A 110 -18.92 -8.26 3.22
CA ALA A 110 -18.62 -9.57 2.66
C ALA A 110 -18.11 -10.56 3.73
N THR A 111 -17.54 -10.06 4.82
CA THR A 111 -16.99 -10.86 5.93
C THR A 111 -17.93 -11.01 7.12
N SER A 112 -19.10 -10.37 7.10
CA SER A 112 -20.15 -10.42 8.13
C SER A 112 -21.33 -11.29 7.67
#